data_AF-A0A3A5TDC1-F1
#
_entry.id   AF-A0A3A5TDC1-F1
#
_cell.length_a   1.000
_cell.length_b   1.000
_cell.length_c   1.000
_cell.angle_alpha   90.00
_cell.angle_beta   90.00
_cell.angle_gamma   90.00
#
_symmetry.space_group_name_H-M   'P 1'
#
loop_
_entity.id
_entity.type
_entity.pdbx_description
1 polymer ?
#
loop_
_entity_poly.entity_id
_entity_poly.type
_entity_poly.pdbx_seq_one_letter_code
_entity_poly.pdbx_strand_id
1 'polypeptide(L)'
;MIMSTVRRTVLLLFIAWGGYFSLNAQSNLETSSKGKDAEVLFKRKDAEVSFPKWLENQLLHRDIPFSANLNEEDILFSNLVYANTTPLQIEIVTDFAVSPKGKISNIIVEKPANVAFANEIQRLVSKSGPWKVSKENRARAHSKQQFIIPLNLKGKPVMLDKAPEWGEMNQRVYSKRYNLTRYLHQVAMHIYSRTANHVEKLEFPDAAIFSIMGVLQLNFNIDKTGKFSDLKYVHDLSGIQLGYFIEEQTFPGRFFSTEVKWQPAVMNGEAVGVSVEAKIDFNKKEISWDCYLNN
;
A
#
# COMPACT_ATOMS: atom_id res chain seq x y z
N MET A 1 -79.99 0.47 -18.65
CA MET A 1 -79.99 -0.08 -17.26
C MET A 1 -78.79 0.56 -16.56
N ILE A 2 -78.91 1.79 -16.05
CA ILE A 2 -79.44 2.18 -14.72
C ILE A 2 -78.61 1.56 -13.58
N MET A 3 -77.83 2.45 -12.90
CA MET A 3 -77.57 2.64 -11.45
C MET A 3 -77.38 1.38 -10.57
N SER A 4 -76.52 1.29 -9.55
CA SER A 4 -75.99 2.27 -8.58
C SER A 4 -74.85 1.57 -7.80
N THR A 5 -73.68 2.16 -7.58
CA THR A 5 -73.27 2.93 -6.37
C THR A 5 -73.65 2.33 -5.01
N VAL A 6 -72.63 2.11 -4.15
CA VAL A 6 -72.45 2.61 -2.76
C VAL A 6 -71.35 1.77 -2.07
N ARG A 7 -70.13 2.28 -1.84
CA ARG A 7 -69.65 3.10 -0.70
C ARG A 7 -69.70 2.42 0.69
N ARG A 8 -68.52 2.09 1.23
CA ARG A 8 -68.03 2.55 2.55
C ARG A 8 -66.50 2.26 2.62
N THR A 9 -65.60 3.25 2.56
CA THR A 9 -65.29 4.30 3.56
C THR A 9 -64.57 3.63 4.75
N VAL A 10 -63.22 3.77 4.83
CA VAL A 10 -62.50 4.74 5.71
C VAL A 10 -62.26 4.10 7.08
N LEU A 11 -61.10 4.15 7.76
CA LEU A 11 -60.00 5.11 7.74
C LEU A 11 -58.83 4.53 8.56
N LEU A 12 -57.62 4.91 8.16
CA LEU A 12 -56.45 5.37 8.95
C LEU A 12 -56.18 4.78 10.34
N LEU A 13 -54.89 4.53 10.61
CA LEU A 13 -53.99 5.48 11.28
C LEU A 13 -52.59 4.81 11.31
N PHE A 14 -51.59 5.34 10.59
CA PHE A 14 -50.64 6.39 11.02
C PHE A 14 -49.55 5.79 11.95
N ILE A 15 -48.25 6.09 11.94
CA ILE A 15 -47.43 7.24 11.52
C ILE A 15 -45.95 6.84 11.56
N ALA A 16 -45.16 7.50 10.70
CA ALA A 16 -43.73 7.86 10.82
C ALA A 16 -42.68 6.74 10.70
N TRP A 17 -41.50 6.98 10.13
CA TRP A 17 -40.81 8.27 10.02
C TRP A 17 -39.73 8.29 8.92
N GLY A 18 -39.59 9.45 8.26
CA GLY A 18 -38.38 10.02 7.64
C GLY A 18 -37.67 9.16 6.58
N GLY A 19 -37.76 9.41 5.28
CA GLY A 19 -37.87 10.70 4.61
C GLY A 19 -36.53 11.42 4.62
N TYR A 20 -35.69 11.17 3.61
CA TYR A 20 -34.84 12.20 3.02
C TYR A 20 -34.71 11.96 1.51
N PHE A 21 -35.38 12.84 0.76
CA PHE A 21 -34.93 13.34 -0.53
C PHE A 21 -33.42 13.65 -0.43
N SER A 22 -32.58 13.46 -1.44
CA SER A 22 -32.45 14.45 -2.52
C SER A 22 -31.57 13.91 -3.65
N LEU A 23 -32.11 13.90 -4.87
CA LEU A 23 -31.37 14.33 -6.06
C LEU A 23 -31.00 15.80 -5.84
N ASN A 24 -29.71 16.12 -5.85
CA ASN A 24 -29.11 17.31 -6.45
C ASN A 24 -27.66 17.41 -5.97
N ALA A 25 -26.72 17.18 -6.90
CA ALA A 25 -25.41 17.81 -6.82
C ALA A 25 -25.63 19.33 -6.96
N GLN A 26 -25.89 19.99 -5.83
CA GLN A 26 -26.04 21.42 -5.75
C GLN A 26 -24.69 22.00 -5.32
N SER A 27 -23.95 22.41 -6.33
CA SER A 27 -22.90 23.41 -6.21
C SER A 27 -23.50 24.70 -5.66
N ASN A 28 -23.19 25.02 -4.41
CA ASN A 28 -23.02 26.40 -3.96
C ASN A 28 -21.50 26.55 -3.80
N LEU A 29 -20.76 26.92 -4.87
CA LEU A 29 -20.37 28.32 -5.17
C LEU A 29 -20.17 29.12 -3.87
N GLU A 30 -18.95 29.45 -3.50
CA GLU A 30 -18.13 30.40 -4.24
C GLU A 30 -17.03 29.79 -5.14
N THR A 31 -17.27 29.93 -6.45
CA THR A 31 -16.33 30.01 -7.61
C THR A 31 -15.06 29.12 -7.58
N SER A 32 -14.94 28.10 -8.43
CA SER A 32 -14.62 28.29 -9.86
C SER A 32 -15.01 27.09 -10.74
N SER A 33 -15.68 27.43 -11.86
CA SER A 33 -16.07 26.70 -13.08
C SER A 33 -16.28 25.17 -13.07
N LYS A 34 -17.52 24.77 -13.35
CA LYS A 34 -17.89 23.49 -13.97
C LYS A 34 -17.15 23.30 -15.31
N GLY A 35 -16.36 22.24 -15.39
CA GLY A 35 -15.85 21.63 -16.62
C GLY A 35 -15.50 20.17 -16.31
N LYS A 36 -16.34 19.25 -16.79
CA LYS A 36 -16.17 17.77 -16.82
C LYS A 36 -15.43 17.12 -15.65
N ASP A 37 -16.15 16.30 -14.91
CA ASP A 37 -15.71 15.39 -13.83
C ASP A 37 -14.65 14.32 -14.22
N ALA A 38 -13.92 14.50 -15.32
CA ALA A 38 -12.77 13.68 -15.73
C ALA A 38 -11.40 14.37 -15.47
N GLU A 39 -11.37 15.63 -15.02
CA GLU A 39 -10.19 16.51 -15.15
C GLU A 39 -9.38 16.84 -13.87
N VAL A 40 -9.65 16.23 -12.71
CA VAL A 40 -8.78 16.35 -11.53
C VAL A 40 -8.22 15.01 -11.08
N LEU A 41 -7.76 14.20 -12.03
CA LEU A 41 -6.86 13.09 -11.71
C LEU A 41 -5.47 13.67 -11.46
N PHE A 42 -5.22 14.05 -10.20
CA PHE A 42 -3.91 14.46 -9.74
C PHE A 42 -2.99 13.24 -9.71
N LYS A 43 -2.14 13.06 -10.73
CA LYS A 43 -1.28 11.88 -10.94
C LYS A 43 0.21 12.21 -10.77
N ARG A 44 1.04 11.21 -10.44
CA ARG A 44 2.50 11.35 -10.43
C ARG A 44 2.98 11.67 -11.86
N LYS A 45 4.08 12.42 -12.03
CA LYS A 45 4.54 12.78 -13.39
C LYS A 45 4.93 11.57 -14.22
N ASP A 46 5.52 10.58 -13.56
CA ASP A 46 6.10 9.34 -14.04
C ASP A 46 5.15 8.13 -13.93
N ALA A 47 3.99 8.28 -13.30
CA ALA A 47 3.04 7.18 -13.12
C ALA A 47 1.60 7.57 -13.49
N GLU A 48 0.82 6.60 -13.97
CA GLU A 48 -0.59 6.80 -14.33
C GLU A 48 -1.56 6.65 -13.15
N VAL A 49 -1.04 6.56 -11.93
CA VAL A 49 -1.81 6.41 -10.70
C VAL A 49 -2.27 7.78 -10.15
N SER A 50 -3.52 7.85 -9.69
CA SER A 50 -4.05 9.04 -8.98
C SER A 50 -3.49 9.14 -7.58
N PHE A 51 -3.51 10.33 -6.99
CA PHE A 51 -3.04 10.55 -5.62
C PHE A 51 -3.70 9.65 -4.58
N PRO A 52 -5.05 9.51 -4.54
CA PRO A 52 -5.71 8.60 -3.60
C PRO A 52 -5.18 7.16 -3.69
N LYS A 53 -5.09 6.62 -4.91
CA LYS A 53 -4.65 5.25 -5.14
C LYS A 53 -3.16 5.08 -4.86
N TRP A 54 -2.34 6.07 -5.19
CA TRP A 54 -0.91 6.05 -4.87
C TRP A 54 -0.69 6.05 -3.36
N LEU A 55 -1.37 6.92 -2.62
CA LEU A 55 -1.22 7.01 -1.17
C LEU A 55 -1.73 5.73 -0.49
N GLU A 56 -2.86 5.18 -0.95
CA GLU A 56 -3.33 3.86 -0.51
C GLU A 56 -2.26 2.79 -0.72
N ASN A 57 -1.65 2.73 -1.91
CA ASN A 57 -0.64 1.75 -2.25
C ASN A 57 0.63 1.89 -1.39
N GLN A 58 1.07 3.10 -1.08
CA GLN A 58 2.23 3.33 -0.21
C GLN A 58 1.94 3.01 1.27
N LEU A 59 0.73 3.34 1.75
CA LEU A 59 0.32 3.08 3.12
C LEU A 59 0.09 1.61 3.40
N LEU A 60 -0.60 0.92 2.49
CA LEU A 60 -1.04 -0.46 2.64
C LEU A 60 -0.13 -1.47 1.92
N HIS A 61 1.01 -0.99 1.40
CA HIS A 61 2.00 -1.78 0.69
C HIS A 61 1.39 -2.63 -0.43
N ARG A 62 0.53 -2.01 -1.27
CA ARG A 62 -0.20 -2.67 -2.36
C ARG A 62 0.38 -2.32 -3.72
N ASP A 63 0.24 -3.25 -4.66
CA ASP A 63 0.58 -3.09 -6.07
C ASP A 63 1.99 -2.48 -6.27
N ILE A 64 2.98 -2.89 -5.46
CA ILE A 64 4.35 -2.39 -5.54
C ILE A 64 4.99 -3.01 -6.79
N PRO A 65 5.28 -2.24 -7.84
CA PRO A 65 5.74 -2.82 -9.08
C PRO A 65 7.16 -3.35 -8.91
N PHE A 66 7.45 -4.42 -9.62
CA PHE A 66 8.77 -5.00 -9.78
C PHE A 66 9.84 -4.00 -10.30
N SER A 67 9.41 -2.98 -11.05
CA SER A 67 10.24 -1.90 -11.57
C SER A 67 10.45 -0.72 -10.59
N ALA A 68 9.92 -0.82 -9.36
CA ALA A 68 10.12 0.20 -8.33
C ALA A 68 11.62 0.46 -8.08
N ASN A 69 12.03 1.73 -8.02
CA ASN A 69 13.41 2.07 -7.67
C ASN A 69 13.60 2.00 -6.16
N LEU A 70 13.81 0.79 -5.64
CA LEU A 70 13.86 0.55 -4.20
C LEU A 70 15.01 1.28 -3.48
N ASN A 71 16.05 1.76 -4.17
CA ASN A 71 17.07 2.59 -3.53
C ASN A 71 16.54 3.97 -3.11
N GLU A 72 15.59 4.51 -3.86
CA GLU A 72 14.97 5.83 -3.59
C GLU A 72 13.61 5.69 -2.89
N GLU A 73 12.91 4.57 -3.13
CA GLU A 73 11.55 4.34 -2.65
C GLU A 73 11.49 3.62 -1.29
N ASP A 74 12.63 3.21 -0.70
CA ASP A 74 12.67 2.65 0.66
C ASP A 74 12.03 3.59 1.69
N ILE A 75 12.14 4.91 1.48
CA ILE A 75 11.50 5.93 2.32
C ILE A 75 10.02 6.16 1.99
N LEU A 76 9.46 5.55 0.95
CA LEU A 76 8.06 5.70 0.56
C LEU A 76 7.17 4.55 1.03
N PHE A 77 7.75 3.50 1.61
CA PHE A 77 6.97 2.45 2.26
C PHE A 77 6.62 2.83 3.69
N SER A 78 5.40 2.48 4.09
CA SER A 78 4.92 2.82 5.42
C SER A 78 5.49 1.91 6.51
N ASN A 79 5.60 2.42 7.73
CA ASN A 79 5.82 1.61 8.93
C ASN A 79 4.50 1.11 9.56
N LEU A 80 3.39 1.20 8.84
CA LEU A 80 2.09 0.69 9.27
C LEU A 80 2.14 -0.82 9.49
N VAL A 81 1.63 -1.23 10.65
CA VAL A 81 1.32 -2.62 11.00
C VAL A 81 -0.07 -2.70 11.64
N TYR A 82 -0.59 -3.91 11.81
CA TYR A 82 -1.88 -4.15 12.44
C TYR A 82 -1.72 -4.83 13.81
N ALA A 83 -2.42 -4.32 14.81
CA ALA A 83 -2.44 -4.93 16.15
C ALA A 83 -3.35 -6.18 16.26
N ASN A 84 -4.24 -6.37 15.28
CA ASN A 84 -5.17 -7.49 15.21
C ASN A 84 -5.61 -7.71 13.76
N THR A 85 -6.51 -8.67 13.55
CA THR A 85 -7.05 -9.03 12.23
C THR A 85 -8.50 -8.59 12.04
N THR A 86 -9.02 -7.71 12.91
CA THR A 86 -10.40 -7.20 12.81
C THR A 86 -10.44 -6.09 11.77
N PRO A 87 -11.10 -6.28 10.61
CA PRO A 87 -11.09 -5.29 9.56
C PRO A 87 -11.69 -3.96 10.03
N LEU A 88 -11.13 -2.86 9.53
CA LEU A 88 -11.56 -1.52 9.88
C LEU A 88 -11.59 -0.66 8.61
N GLN A 89 -12.73 -0.01 8.38
CA GLN A 89 -12.85 1.01 7.35
C GLN A 89 -12.66 2.38 7.99
N ILE A 90 -11.78 3.19 7.41
CA ILE A 90 -11.58 4.58 7.80
C ILE A 90 -11.60 5.48 6.58
N GLU A 91 -11.92 6.75 6.78
CA GLU A 91 -11.74 7.78 5.77
C GLU A 91 -10.66 8.73 6.25
N ILE A 92 -9.67 8.99 5.38
CA ILE A 92 -8.69 10.04 5.63
C ILE A 92 -8.98 11.22 4.71
N VAL A 93 -8.98 12.41 5.28
CA VAL A 93 -9.09 13.66 4.52
C VAL A 93 -7.72 14.33 4.54
N THR A 94 -7.15 14.54 3.36
CA THR A 94 -5.83 15.14 3.20
C THR A 94 -5.92 16.39 2.35
N ASP A 95 -5.50 17.51 2.92
CA ASP A 95 -5.37 18.78 2.22
C ASP A 95 -3.90 19.07 1.96
N PHE A 96 -3.60 19.61 0.79
CA PHE A 96 -2.27 20.13 0.52
C PHE A 96 -2.28 21.17 -0.60
N ALA A 97 -1.19 21.95 -0.66
CA ALA A 97 -0.92 22.86 -1.75
C ALA A 97 0.07 22.24 -2.73
N VAL A 98 -0.12 22.53 -4.01
CA VAL A 98 0.73 22.08 -5.11
C VAL A 98 1.29 23.29 -5.83
N SER A 99 2.61 23.36 -5.93
CA SER A 99 3.30 24.42 -6.68
C SER A 99 3.23 24.19 -8.21
N PRO A 100 3.50 25.22 -9.05
CA PRO A 100 3.64 25.08 -10.50
C PRO A 100 4.68 24.04 -10.96
N LYS A 101 5.61 23.67 -10.07
CA LYS A 101 6.62 22.62 -10.34
C LYS A 101 6.14 21.21 -9.98
N GLY A 102 4.99 21.07 -9.32
CA GLY A 102 4.41 19.79 -8.86
C GLY A 102 4.82 19.39 -7.45
N LYS A 103 5.59 20.22 -6.75
CA LYS A 103 5.98 19.96 -5.34
C LYS A 103 4.79 20.21 -4.43
N ILE A 104 4.55 19.28 -3.50
CA ILE A 104 3.53 19.37 -2.47
C ILE A 104 4.06 20.10 -1.23
N SER A 105 3.21 20.91 -0.60
CA SER A 105 3.46 21.61 0.67
C SER A 105 2.16 21.80 1.46
N ASN A 106 2.25 22.31 2.70
CA ASN A 106 1.09 22.61 3.56
C ASN A 106 0.15 21.40 3.74
N ILE A 107 0.72 20.23 4.01
CA ILE A 107 -0.03 18.98 4.13
C ILE A 107 -0.75 18.98 5.48
N ILE A 108 -2.07 18.82 5.44
CA ILE A 108 -2.94 18.70 6.62
C ILE A 108 -3.68 17.37 6.48
N VAL A 109 -3.72 16.60 7.56
CA VAL A 109 -4.54 15.40 7.66
C VAL A 109 -5.64 15.74 8.66
N GLU A 110 -6.88 15.85 8.20
CA GLU A 110 -7.96 16.30 9.07
C GLU A 110 -8.35 15.21 10.09
N LYS A 111 -8.67 15.64 11.32
CA LYS A 111 -9.24 14.83 12.41
C LYS A 111 -8.57 13.45 12.58
N PRO A 112 -7.24 13.40 12.79
CA PRO A 112 -6.58 12.12 12.91
C PRO A 112 -6.98 11.43 14.23
N ALA A 113 -7.54 10.23 14.14
CA ALA A 113 -7.78 9.37 15.31
C ALA A 113 -6.46 8.93 15.98
N ASN A 114 -5.35 8.96 15.22
CA ASN A 114 -4.01 8.60 15.68
C ASN A 114 -2.98 9.56 15.07
N VAL A 115 -2.26 10.29 15.92
CA VAL A 115 -1.25 11.28 15.50
C VAL A 115 -0.08 10.63 14.77
N ALA A 116 0.38 9.45 15.21
CA ALA A 116 1.49 8.76 14.56
C ALA A 116 1.11 8.35 13.12
N PHE A 117 -0.11 7.88 12.92
CA PHE A 117 -0.62 7.54 11.58
C PHE A 117 -0.76 8.78 10.69
N ALA A 118 -1.23 9.90 11.25
CA ALA A 118 -1.31 11.16 10.52
C ALA A 118 0.07 11.71 10.10
N ASN A 119 1.04 11.64 11.00
CA ASN A 119 2.42 12.02 10.73
C ASN A 119 3.03 11.16 9.63
N GLU A 120 2.69 9.87 9.60
CA GLU A 120 3.14 8.96 8.55
C GLU A 120 2.56 9.33 7.18
N ILE A 121 1.26 9.65 7.11
CA ILE A 121 0.63 10.17 5.89
C ILE A 121 1.33 11.46 5.44
N GLN A 122 1.55 12.41 6.35
CA GLN A 122 2.26 13.66 6.03
C GLN A 122 3.68 13.39 5.50
N ARG A 123 4.41 12.46 6.13
CA ARG A 123 5.75 12.05 5.71
C ARG A 123 5.72 11.51 4.29
N LEU A 124 4.86 10.53 3.99
CA LEU A 124 4.75 9.93 2.66
C LEU A 124 4.39 10.97 1.60
N VAL A 125 3.37 11.79 1.85
CA VAL A 125 2.93 12.84 0.92
C VAL A 125 4.05 13.85 0.67
N SER A 126 4.81 14.23 1.70
CA SER A 126 5.95 15.16 1.56
C SER A 126 7.09 14.59 0.70
N LYS A 127 7.22 13.26 0.62
CA LYS A 127 8.28 12.54 -0.11
C LYS A 127 7.84 12.03 -1.49
N SER A 128 6.55 12.11 -1.80
CA SER A 128 5.88 11.59 -3.02
C SER A 128 6.41 12.06 -4.38
N GLY A 129 7.41 12.94 -4.41
CA GLY A 129 7.97 13.50 -5.63
C GLY A 129 7.04 14.53 -6.31
N PRO A 130 7.33 14.89 -7.57
CA PRO A 130 6.57 15.90 -8.28
C PRO A 130 5.31 15.33 -8.95
N TRP A 131 4.19 16.00 -8.72
CA TRP A 131 2.88 15.66 -9.29
C TRP A 131 2.52 16.49 -10.52
N LYS A 132 1.56 16.00 -11.31
CA LYS A 132 0.98 16.75 -12.43
C LYS A 132 0.11 17.87 -11.87
N VAL A 133 0.37 19.09 -12.34
CA VAL A 133 -0.28 20.31 -11.85
C VAL A 133 -1.46 20.66 -12.76
N SER A 134 -2.54 21.17 -12.18
CA SER A 134 -3.61 21.82 -12.94
C SER A 134 -3.07 23.03 -13.70
N LYS A 135 -3.70 23.35 -14.83
CA LYS A 135 -3.38 24.54 -15.62
C LYS A 135 -4.52 25.53 -15.50
N GLU A 136 -4.18 26.78 -15.20
CA GLU A 136 -5.10 27.91 -15.20
C GLU A 136 -4.67 28.85 -16.33
N ASN A 137 -5.60 29.24 -17.22
CA ASN A 137 -5.28 30.06 -18.40
C ASN A 137 -4.10 29.53 -19.23
N ARG A 138 -3.99 28.20 -19.37
CA ARG A 138 -2.88 27.47 -20.04
C ARG A 138 -1.51 27.54 -19.32
N ALA A 139 -1.40 28.26 -18.20
CA ALA A 139 -0.21 28.31 -17.35
C ALA A 139 -0.31 27.36 -16.16
N ARG A 140 0.83 26.86 -15.66
CA ARG A 140 0.85 26.07 -14.42
C ARG A 140 0.66 27.00 -13.23
N ALA A 141 -0.32 26.72 -12.38
CA ALA A 141 -0.65 27.56 -11.25
C ALA A 141 -0.40 26.84 -9.91
N HIS A 142 -0.37 27.62 -8.83
CA HIS A 142 -0.51 27.05 -7.49
C HIS A 142 -1.95 26.59 -7.31
N SER A 143 -2.15 25.42 -6.71
CA SER A 143 -3.50 24.94 -6.40
C SER A 143 -3.56 24.32 -5.00
N LYS A 144 -4.67 24.56 -4.31
CA LYS A 144 -5.02 23.82 -3.09
C LYS A 144 -5.88 22.64 -3.49
N GLN A 145 -5.59 21.47 -2.94
CA GLN A 145 -6.27 20.23 -3.23
C GLN A 145 -6.72 19.60 -1.91
N GLN A 146 -7.91 19.01 -1.94
CA GLN A 146 -8.45 18.19 -0.87
C GLN A 146 -8.81 16.83 -1.46
N PHE A 147 -8.39 15.76 -0.79
CA PHE A 147 -8.73 14.39 -1.17
C PHE A 147 -9.34 13.66 0.03
N ILE A 148 -10.41 12.93 -0.22
CA ILE A 148 -11.00 11.98 0.71
C ILE A 148 -10.62 10.59 0.21
N ILE A 149 -9.96 9.80 1.04
CA ILE A 149 -9.44 8.48 0.69
C ILE A 149 -10.04 7.45 1.65
N PRO A 150 -10.94 6.59 1.17
CA PRO A 150 -11.42 5.47 1.96
C PRO A 150 -10.34 4.39 2.03
N LEU A 151 -9.93 4.00 3.23
CA LEU A 151 -8.98 2.93 3.47
C LEU A 151 -9.68 1.72 4.10
N ASN A 152 -9.48 0.57 3.48
CA ASN A 152 -9.92 -0.72 4.00
C ASN A 152 -8.72 -1.42 4.65
N LEU A 153 -8.63 -1.29 5.97
CA LEU A 153 -7.57 -1.85 6.79
C LEU A 153 -7.93 -3.28 7.21
N LYS A 154 -6.92 -4.16 7.24
CA LYS A 154 -7.09 -5.55 7.69
C LYS A 154 -7.11 -5.70 9.21
N GLY A 155 -6.87 -4.62 9.94
CA GLY A 155 -6.74 -4.62 11.38
C GLY A 155 -6.69 -3.21 11.95
N LYS A 156 -6.61 -3.10 13.27
CA LYS A 156 -6.35 -1.82 13.95
C LYS A 156 -4.93 -1.31 13.61
N PRO A 157 -4.78 -0.12 13.00
CA PRO A 157 -3.49 0.39 12.56
C PRO A 157 -2.62 0.86 13.74
N VAL A 158 -1.34 0.48 13.71
CA VAL A 158 -0.29 0.92 14.64
C VAL A 158 0.97 1.23 13.84
N MET A 159 1.73 2.24 14.27
CA MET A 159 2.99 2.62 13.62
C MET A 159 4.17 2.00 14.36
N LEU A 160 5.08 1.38 13.63
CA LEU A 160 6.39 1.04 14.15
C LEU A 160 7.32 2.27 14.12
N ASP A 161 8.17 2.39 15.14
CA ASP A 161 9.31 3.32 15.10
C ASP A 161 10.29 2.86 14.01
N LYS A 162 10.47 1.54 13.89
CA LYS A 162 11.32 0.91 12.89
C LYS A 162 10.73 -0.43 12.42
N ALA A 163 10.59 -0.60 11.11
CA ALA A 163 10.24 -1.88 10.49
C ALA A 163 11.33 -2.94 10.70
N PRO A 164 10.99 -4.25 10.63
CA PRO A 164 12.02 -5.28 10.65
C PRO A 164 12.92 -5.16 9.41
N GLU A 165 14.21 -5.43 9.57
CA GLU A 165 15.17 -5.35 8.48
C GLU A 165 15.94 -6.65 8.32
N TRP A 166 15.96 -7.18 7.10
CA TRP A 166 16.75 -8.34 6.70
C TRP A 166 18.18 -7.92 6.35
N GLY A 167 19.17 -8.72 6.71
CA GLY A 167 20.54 -8.50 6.26
C GLY A 167 21.47 -9.63 6.67
N GLU A 168 22.25 -10.13 5.72
CA GLU A 168 23.27 -11.14 5.99
C GLU A 168 24.45 -10.48 6.72
N MET A 169 24.71 -10.92 7.95
CA MET A 169 25.80 -10.38 8.76
C MET A 169 27.15 -10.93 8.27
N ASN A 170 27.63 -10.47 7.11
CA ASN A 170 28.99 -10.74 6.66
C ASN A 170 29.83 -9.45 6.73
N GLN A 171 30.66 -9.38 7.78
CA GLN A 171 31.49 -8.21 8.13
C GLN A 171 32.47 -7.77 7.04
N ARG A 172 32.74 -8.60 6.02
CA ARG A 172 33.74 -8.30 4.98
C ARG A 172 33.16 -7.67 3.71
N VAL A 173 31.85 -7.73 3.46
CA VAL A 173 31.31 -7.30 2.14
C VAL A 173 30.02 -6.48 2.22
N TYR A 174 29.14 -6.66 3.21
CA TYR A 174 27.87 -5.90 3.26
C TYR A 174 27.36 -5.66 4.69
N SER A 175 27.38 -4.40 5.13
CA SER A 175 26.62 -3.92 6.30
C SER A 175 25.18 -3.49 5.94
N LYS A 176 24.73 -3.79 4.72
CA LYS A 176 23.44 -3.33 4.20
C LYS A 176 22.30 -4.17 4.78
N ARG A 177 21.35 -3.48 5.39
CA ARG A 177 20.07 -4.04 5.82
C ARG A 177 18.98 -3.55 4.87
N TYR A 178 17.98 -4.40 4.66
CA TYR A 178 16.91 -4.20 3.70
C TYR A 178 15.58 -4.28 4.44
N ASN A 179 14.69 -3.32 4.20
CA ASN A 179 13.33 -3.40 4.71
C ASN A 179 12.57 -4.58 4.08
N LEU A 180 11.36 -4.81 4.58
CA LEU A 180 10.53 -5.93 4.14
C LEU A 180 10.20 -5.90 2.63
N THR A 181 9.88 -4.74 2.07
CA THR A 181 9.61 -4.60 0.63
C THR A 181 10.81 -5.05 -0.20
N ARG A 182 12.00 -4.60 0.18
CA ARG A 182 13.23 -4.91 -0.54
C ARG A 182 13.65 -6.36 -0.35
N TYR A 183 13.45 -6.93 0.83
CA TYR A 183 13.58 -8.37 1.05
C TYR A 183 12.67 -9.17 0.09
N LEU A 184 11.37 -8.83 0.02
CA LEU A 184 10.42 -9.51 -0.86
C LEU A 184 10.76 -9.34 -2.35
N HIS A 185 11.27 -8.17 -2.73
CA HIS A 185 11.76 -7.93 -4.09
C HIS A 185 12.97 -8.80 -4.41
N GLN A 186 13.93 -8.94 -3.48
CA GLN A 186 15.07 -9.84 -3.65
C GLN A 186 14.64 -11.31 -3.74
N VAL A 187 13.62 -11.73 -2.98
CA VAL A 187 13.01 -13.06 -3.14
C VAL A 187 12.44 -13.22 -4.56
N ALA A 188 11.67 -12.25 -5.04
CA ALA A 188 11.12 -12.27 -6.40
C ALA A 188 12.23 -12.30 -7.48
N MET A 189 13.29 -11.50 -7.31
CA MET A 189 14.49 -11.51 -8.15
C MET A 189 15.15 -12.86 -8.19
N HIS A 190 15.34 -13.48 -7.03
CA HIS A 190 16.07 -14.74 -6.95
C HIS A 190 15.26 -15.88 -7.60
N ILE A 191 13.94 -15.90 -7.41
CA ILE A 191 13.02 -16.83 -8.10
C ILE A 191 13.08 -16.61 -9.62
N TYR A 192 13.03 -15.35 -10.07
CA TYR A 192 13.06 -15.02 -11.49
C TYR A 192 14.42 -15.34 -12.14
N SER A 193 15.51 -15.01 -11.45
CA SER A 193 16.89 -15.16 -11.95
C SER A 193 17.38 -16.60 -11.94
N ARG A 194 16.98 -17.52 -11.06
CA ARG A 194 17.46 -18.93 -11.14
C ARG A 194 17.00 -19.71 -12.40
N THR A 195 16.30 -19.07 -13.34
CA THR A 195 16.14 -19.55 -14.73
C THR A 195 17.29 -19.13 -15.67
N ALA A 196 18.24 -18.30 -15.21
CA ALA A 196 19.45 -17.85 -15.89
C ALA A 196 20.60 -17.66 -14.88
N ASN A 197 21.76 -18.27 -15.11
CA ASN A 197 22.84 -18.45 -14.12
C ASN A 197 23.51 -17.21 -13.46
N HIS A 198 22.94 -16.00 -13.43
CA HIS A 198 23.53 -14.83 -12.77
C HIS A 198 22.49 -13.93 -12.09
N VAL A 199 22.72 -13.60 -10.81
CA VAL A 199 22.03 -12.52 -10.09
C VAL A 199 22.99 -11.34 -9.97
N GLU A 200 23.02 -10.47 -10.98
CA GLU A 200 23.91 -9.29 -10.97
C GLU A 200 23.17 -7.95 -10.93
N LYS A 201 21.84 -7.92 -11.00
CA LYS A 201 21.08 -6.65 -11.08
C LYS A 201 19.96 -6.53 -10.05
N LEU A 202 19.83 -5.33 -9.48
CA LEU A 202 18.71 -4.86 -8.66
C LEU A 202 17.46 -4.53 -9.51
N GLU A 203 17.55 -4.67 -10.83
CA GLU A 203 16.49 -4.43 -11.80
C GLU A 203 16.05 -5.78 -12.39
N PHE A 204 14.75 -5.94 -12.66
CA PHE A 204 14.23 -7.14 -13.34
C PHE A 204 14.90 -7.30 -14.71
N PRO A 205 15.43 -8.49 -15.05
CA PRO A 205 15.97 -8.73 -16.38
C PRO A 205 14.91 -8.55 -17.48
N ASP A 206 15.24 -7.75 -18.50
CA ASP A 206 14.37 -7.48 -19.67
C ASP A 206 14.03 -8.74 -20.48
N ALA A 207 14.86 -9.78 -20.38
CA ALA A 207 14.70 -11.05 -21.08
C ALA A 207 14.98 -12.21 -20.13
N ALA A 208 13.94 -12.75 -19.47
CA ALA A 208 14.04 -14.10 -18.93
C ALA A 208 13.88 -15.11 -20.07
N ILE A 209 14.72 -16.14 -20.07
CA ILE A 209 14.63 -17.27 -21.01
C ILE A 209 13.35 -18.08 -20.71
N PHE A 210 12.83 -18.02 -19.48
CA PHE A 210 11.55 -18.57 -19.07
C PHE A 210 10.78 -17.56 -18.19
N SER A 211 9.56 -17.20 -18.57
CA SER A 211 8.70 -16.36 -17.74
C SER A 211 8.11 -17.19 -16.60
N ILE A 212 8.56 -16.97 -15.36
CA ILE A 212 7.82 -17.43 -14.19
C ILE A 212 6.46 -16.73 -14.19
N MET A 213 5.39 -17.52 -14.10
CA MET A 213 4.02 -17.06 -14.03
C MET A 213 3.37 -17.61 -12.77
N GLY A 214 2.26 -17.00 -12.35
CA GLY A 214 1.54 -17.37 -11.15
C GLY A 214 1.80 -16.43 -9.97
N VAL A 215 1.37 -16.87 -8.81
CA VAL A 215 1.35 -16.16 -7.54
C VAL A 215 2.02 -17.00 -6.47
N LEU A 216 2.88 -16.35 -5.69
CA LEU A 216 3.45 -16.90 -4.48
C LEU A 216 2.91 -16.13 -3.28
N GLN A 217 2.30 -16.83 -2.34
CA GLN A 217 1.91 -16.31 -1.03
C GLN A 217 2.86 -16.83 0.03
N LEU A 218 3.36 -15.95 0.88
CA LEU A 218 4.27 -16.24 1.98
C LEU A 218 3.64 -15.77 3.29
N ASN A 219 3.78 -16.57 4.34
CA ASN A 219 3.50 -16.17 5.70
C ASN A 219 4.67 -16.59 6.59
N PHE A 220 5.19 -15.69 7.41
CA PHE A 220 6.30 -15.99 8.31
C PHE A 220 6.33 -15.03 9.50
N ASN A 221 7.09 -15.40 10.52
CA ASN A 221 7.25 -14.63 11.75
C ASN A 221 8.69 -14.12 11.88
N ILE A 222 8.83 -12.94 12.47
CA ILE A 222 10.09 -12.39 12.97
C ILE A 222 9.88 -12.05 14.42
N ASP A 223 10.56 -12.74 15.33
CA ASP A 223 10.39 -12.49 16.77
C ASP A 223 11.14 -11.21 17.24
N LYS A 224 10.95 -10.84 18.51
CA LYS A 224 11.61 -9.69 19.14
C LYS A 224 13.15 -9.78 19.18
N THR A 225 13.72 -10.95 18.91
CA THR A 225 15.18 -11.16 18.82
C THR A 225 15.70 -11.06 17.39
N GLY A 226 14.80 -10.92 16.42
CA GLY A 226 15.09 -10.92 14.99
C GLY A 226 15.21 -12.32 14.39
N LYS A 227 14.69 -13.36 15.06
CA LYS A 227 14.69 -14.73 14.54
C LYS A 227 13.51 -14.94 13.61
N PHE A 228 13.80 -15.43 12.41
CA PHE A 228 12.81 -15.85 11.42
C PHE A 228 12.25 -17.24 11.76
N SER A 229 10.93 -17.43 11.68
CA SER A 229 10.27 -18.72 11.91
C SER A 229 8.95 -18.87 11.15
N ASP A 230 8.37 -20.07 11.24
CA ASP A 230 7.00 -20.38 10.82
C ASP A 230 6.70 -20.05 9.34
N LEU A 231 7.70 -20.18 8.47
CA LEU A 231 7.49 -20.01 7.04
C LEU A 231 6.46 -21.00 6.52
N LYS A 232 5.34 -20.46 6.03
CA LYS A 232 4.30 -21.14 5.26
C LYS A 232 4.22 -20.49 3.90
N TYR A 233 3.96 -21.28 2.87
CA TYR A 233 3.81 -20.75 1.53
C TYR A 233 2.78 -21.55 0.74
N VAL A 234 2.08 -20.85 -0.16
CA VAL A 234 1.13 -21.42 -1.12
C VAL A 234 1.44 -20.81 -2.47
N HIS A 235 1.48 -21.62 -3.53
CA HIS A 235 1.80 -21.12 -4.85
C HIS A 235 1.19 -21.94 -5.99
N ASP A 236 1.01 -21.29 -7.14
CA ASP A 236 0.67 -21.91 -8.42
C ASP A 236 1.74 -21.62 -9.49
N LEU A 237 2.97 -21.29 -9.04
CA LEU A 237 4.08 -20.95 -9.93
C LEU A 237 4.38 -22.04 -10.97
N SER A 238 4.47 -21.65 -12.24
CA SER A 238 4.90 -22.51 -13.34
C SER A 238 6.38 -22.31 -13.68
N GLY A 239 7.06 -23.38 -14.10
CA GLY A 239 8.44 -23.29 -14.60
C GLY A 239 9.52 -23.24 -13.51
N ILE A 240 9.19 -23.61 -12.26
CA ILE A 240 10.15 -23.67 -11.15
C ILE A 240 9.84 -24.82 -10.19
N GLN A 241 10.88 -25.43 -9.62
CA GLN A 241 10.78 -26.29 -8.44
C GLN A 241 10.99 -25.44 -7.18
N LEU A 242 9.91 -24.83 -6.67
CA LEU A 242 10.00 -23.88 -5.55
C LEU A 242 10.57 -24.50 -4.27
N GLY A 243 10.28 -25.79 -4.00
CA GLY A 243 10.79 -26.50 -2.82
C GLY A 243 12.32 -26.46 -2.75
N TYR A 244 13.00 -26.76 -3.87
CA TYR A 244 14.45 -26.66 -3.98
C TYR A 244 14.96 -25.25 -3.69
N PHE A 245 14.26 -24.23 -4.18
CA PHE A 245 14.60 -22.84 -3.90
C PHE A 245 14.52 -22.55 -2.40
N ILE A 246 13.46 -22.96 -1.73
CA ILE A 246 13.22 -22.66 -0.31
C ILE A 246 14.15 -23.47 0.60
N GLU A 247 14.45 -24.72 0.25
CA GLU A 247 15.21 -25.66 1.08
C GLU A 247 16.72 -25.59 0.84
N GLU A 248 17.18 -25.45 -0.41
CA GLU A 248 18.61 -25.39 -0.76
C GLU A 248 19.14 -23.96 -0.85
N GLN A 249 19.04 -23.26 0.29
CA GLN A 249 19.48 -21.87 0.46
C GLN A 249 21.01 -21.80 0.62
N THR A 250 21.72 -21.68 -0.50
CA THR A 250 23.17 -21.42 -0.53
C THR A 250 23.48 -19.92 -0.50
N PHE A 251 24.69 -19.57 -0.03
CA PHE A 251 25.16 -18.18 -0.03
C PHE A 251 25.50 -17.73 -1.46
N PRO A 252 25.17 -16.49 -1.89
CA PRO A 252 24.34 -15.48 -1.20
C PRO A 252 22.83 -15.68 -1.40
N GLY A 253 22.01 -15.17 -0.47
CA GLY A 253 20.56 -15.12 -0.63
C GLY A 253 19.80 -16.07 0.28
N ARG A 254 20.25 -16.28 1.52
CA ARG A 254 19.61 -17.13 2.55
C ARG A 254 18.28 -16.54 3.05
N PHE A 255 17.38 -16.18 2.15
CA PHE A 255 16.14 -15.44 2.41
C PHE A 255 15.28 -16.11 3.48
N PHE A 256 15.16 -17.44 3.42
CA PHE A 256 14.31 -18.22 4.32
C PHE A 256 15.07 -18.95 5.43
N SER A 257 16.37 -18.69 5.57
CA SER A 257 17.18 -19.36 6.58
C SER A 257 16.94 -18.79 7.97
N THR A 258 16.76 -19.68 8.94
CA THR A 258 16.72 -19.33 10.37
C THR A 258 18.07 -18.86 10.91
N GLU A 259 19.16 -19.02 10.16
CA GLU A 259 20.50 -18.55 10.54
C GLU A 259 20.70 -17.05 10.26
N VAL A 260 19.87 -16.44 9.41
CA VAL A 260 19.94 -15.00 9.16
C VAL A 260 19.28 -14.25 10.31
N LYS A 261 20.05 -13.40 10.99
CA LYS A 261 19.56 -12.58 12.09
C LYS A 261 19.04 -11.25 11.57
N TRP A 262 17.71 -11.10 11.57
CA TRP A 262 17.06 -9.84 11.24
C TRP A 262 17.29 -8.81 12.34
N GLN A 263 17.16 -7.53 12.01
CA GLN A 263 16.83 -6.54 13.03
C GLN A 263 15.32 -6.66 13.32
N PRO A 264 14.91 -6.83 14.59
CA PRO A 264 13.50 -6.88 14.92
C PRO A 264 12.83 -5.53 14.66
N ALA A 265 11.50 -5.57 14.54
CA ALA A 265 10.69 -4.38 14.56
C ALA A 265 10.82 -3.65 15.92
N VAL A 266 10.65 -2.32 15.91
CA VAL A 266 10.70 -1.49 17.13
C VAL A 266 9.40 -0.70 17.25
N MET A 267 8.81 -0.71 18.44
CA MET A 267 7.62 0.06 18.78
C MET A 267 7.78 0.63 20.20
N ASN A 268 7.58 1.94 20.35
CA ASN A 268 7.80 2.67 21.60
C ASN A 268 9.20 2.44 22.19
N GLY A 269 10.22 2.33 21.33
CA GLY A 269 11.60 2.05 21.72
C GLY A 269 11.92 0.61 22.10
N GLU A 270 10.94 -0.29 22.11
CA GLU A 270 11.12 -1.70 22.46
C GLU A 270 11.06 -2.61 21.23
N ALA A 271 11.85 -3.69 21.25
CA ALA A 271 11.81 -4.69 20.20
C ALA A 271 10.54 -5.54 20.27
N VAL A 272 9.82 -5.65 19.17
CA VAL A 272 8.56 -6.40 19.06
C VAL A 272 8.65 -7.46 17.98
N GLY A 273 7.87 -8.54 18.15
CA GLY A 273 7.70 -9.56 17.14
C GLY A 273 6.61 -9.18 16.14
N VAL A 274 6.76 -9.61 14.90
CA VAL A 274 5.76 -9.41 13.84
C VAL A 274 5.51 -10.68 13.03
N SER A 275 4.32 -10.76 12.45
CA SER A 275 3.93 -11.75 11.46
C SER A 275 3.70 -11.03 10.14
N VAL A 276 4.25 -11.58 9.06
CA VAL A 276 4.18 -11.00 7.72
C VAL A 276 3.35 -11.91 6.84
N GLU A 277 2.41 -11.31 6.11
CA GLU A 277 1.70 -11.93 4.99
C GLU A 277 2.11 -11.22 3.71
N ALA A 278 2.74 -11.93 2.78
CA ALA A 278 3.19 -11.35 1.52
C ALA A 278 2.62 -12.10 0.31
N LYS A 279 2.39 -11.37 -0.77
CA LYS A 279 2.00 -11.88 -2.08
C LYS A 279 2.96 -11.32 -3.12
N ILE A 280 3.55 -12.21 -3.92
CA ILE A 280 4.35 -11.89 -5.10
C ILE A 280 3.56 -12.40 -6.31
N ASP A 281 3.09 -11.48 -7.14
CA ASP A 281 2.29 -11.76 -8.33
C ASP A 281 3.18 -11.61 -9.58
N PHE A 282 3.68 -12.73 -10.11
CA PHE A 282 4.57 -12.70 -11.28
C PHE A 282 3.84 -12.38 -12.58
N ASN A 283 2.52 -12.62 -12.62
CA ASN A 283 1.70 -12.25 -13.78
C ASN A 283 1.58 -10.72 -13.88
N LYS A 284 1.30 -10.06 -12.75
CA LYS A 284 1.20 -8.59 -12.69
C LYS A 284 2.54 -7.89 -12.52
N LYS A 285 3.57 -8.63 -12.11
CA LYS A 285 4.88 -8.10 -11.72
C LYS A 285 4.77 -7.12 -10.55
N GLU A 286 4.06 -7.55 -9.51
CA GLU A 286 3.75 -6.73 -8.34
C GLU A 286 3.97 -7.49 -7.03
N ILE A 287 4.29 -6.74 -5.97
CA ILE A 287 4.42 -7.23 -4.60
C ILE A 287 3.37 -6.52 -3.76
N SER A 288 2.76 -7.26 -2.84
CA SER A 288 2.00 -6.67 -1.75
C SER A 288 2.26 -7.40 -0.45
N TRP A 289 2.19 -6.70 0.68
CA TRP A 289 2.35 -7.35 1.98
C TRP A 289 1.57 -6.64 3.08
N ASP A 290 1.22 -7.39 4.11
CA ASP A 290 0.66 -6.90 5.36
C ASP A 290 1.52 -7.39 6.52
N CYS A 291 1.54 -6.64 7.60
CA CYS A 291 2.35 -6.95 8.77
C CYS A 291 1.52 -6.76 10.04
N TYR A 292 1.62 -7.71 10.96
CA TYR A 292 0.82 -7.79 12.18
C TYR A 292 1.75 -7.91 13.38
N LEU A 293 1.38 -7.34 14.53
CA LEU A 293 2.11 -7.55 15.78
C LEU A 293 1.89 -8.98 16.27
N ASN A 294 2.97 -9.65 16.68
CA ASN A 294 2.87 -10.91 17.40
C ASN A 294 2.47 -10.59 18.85
N ASN A 295 1.29 -11.04 19.25
CA ASN A 295 0.83 -10.96 20.64
C ASN A 295 1.59 -11.93 21.54
#